data_AF-A0A0P4RHK9-F1
#
_entry.id   AF-A0A0P4RHK9-F1
#
_cell.length_a   1.000
_cell.length_b   1.000
_cell.length_c   1.000
_cell.angle_alpha   90.00
_cell.angle_beta   90.00
_cell.angle_gamma   90.00
#
_symmetry.space_group_name_H-M   'P 1'
#
loop_
_entity.id
_entity.type
_entity.pdbx_description
1 polymer ?
#
loop_
_entity_poly.entity_id
_entity_poly.type
_entity_poly.pdbx_seq_one_letter_code
_entity_poly.pdbx_strand_id
1 'polypeptide(L)'
;MSPYAHDDRVMVSPRYMAGAGDRVADVIGPLIHLFGWKHEHDAATGHVAVDSPDASLFVDFAPLHPRGQWLTVAHHEPYWEATFSRQTPLEAVAAVTQALPQLLGDARHADRIPITDMPLDQLAELNNWSAKDGTLTSPDLYCRLQHTPDQEIAWQVEHVYYEGTPLATFTQDTPECLVRNFFAHLTALMAVERVFSDIPLSTRHGNSALITPVRGSGVNPQIHHALAQLDRPDRPGRRR
;
A
#
# COMPACT_ATOMS: atom_id res chain seq x y z
N MET A 1 -10.11 -12.99 -23.67
CA MET A 1 -11.16 -12.92 -22.63
C MET A 1 -10.56 -13.45 -21.34
N SER A 2 -10.78 -12.78 -20.21
CA SER A 2 -10.26 -13.25 -18.91
C SER A 2 -10.91 -14.60 -18.53
N PRO A 3 -10.16 -15.56 -17.96
CA PRO A 3 -10.74 -16.81 -17.47
C PRO A 3 -11.55 -16.63 -16.16
N TYR A 4 -11.51 -15.45 -15.53
CA TYR A 4 -12.15 -15.17 -14.24
C TYR A 4 -13.46 -14.39 -14.41
N ALA A 5 -14.46 -14.76 -13.62
CA ALA A 5 -15.69 -13.99 -13.44
C ALA A 5 -15.45 -12.76 -12.56
N HIS A 6 -16.39 -11.81 -12.55
CA HIS A 6 -16.24 -10.53 -11.85
C HIS A 6 -16.06 -10.71 -10.34
N ASP A 7 -16.83 -11.62 -9.74
CA ASP A 7 -16.87 -11.84 -8.28
C ASP A 7 -15.88 -12.91 -7.80
N ASP A 8 -15.02 -13.43 -8.70
CA ASP A 8 -14.04 -14.45 -8.33
C ASP A 8 -12.97 -13.87 -7.40
N ARG A 9 -12.61 -14.63 -6.36
CA ARG A 9 -11.43 -14.35 -5.55
C ARG A 9 -10.18 -14.89 -6.23
N VAL A 10 -9.18 -14.03 -6.37
CA VAL A 10 -7.91 -14.35 -7.00
C VAL A 10 -6.74 -13.83 -6.17
N MET A 11 -5.58 -14.46 -6.31
CA MET A 11 -4.31 -13.99 -5.77
C MET A 11 -3.59 -13.16 -6.82
N VAL A 12 -3.10 -11.99 -6.43
CA VAL A 12 -2.44 -11.03 -7.32
C VAL A 12 -1.06 -10.66 -6.79
N SER A 13 -0.06 -10.66 -7.67
CA SER A 13 1.27 -10.11 -7.43
C SER A 13 1.83 -9.44 -8.69
N PRO A 14 2.80 -8.51 -8.58
CA PRO A 14 3.28 -7.88 -7.35
C PRO A 14 2.23 -6.94 -6.74
N ARG A 15 2.36 -6.61 -5.45
CA ARG A 15 1.30 -5.93 -4.69
C ARG A 15 0.92 -4.55 -5.23
N TYR A 16 1.90 -3.78 -5.71
CA TYR A 16 1.65 -2.47 -6.35
C TYR A 16 0.76 -2.54 -7.61
N MET A 17 0.58 -3.73 -8.21
CA MET A 17 -0.36 -3.94 -9.31
C MET A 17 -1.78 -4.30 -8.85
N ALA A 18 -1.96 -4.75 -7.61
CA ALA A 18 -3.18 -5.43 -7.18
C ALA A 18 -4.38 -4.49 -6.97
N GLY A 19 -4.15 -3.17 -7.00
CA GLY A 19 -5.12 -2.18 -6.54
C GLY A 19 -5.39 -2.30 -5.05
N ALA A 20 -6.32 -1.49 -4.57
CA ALA A 20 -6.56 -1.34 -3.14
C ALA A 20 -7.13 -2.59 -2.46
N GLY A 21 -8.12 -3.25 -3.08
CA GLY A 21 -8.88 -4.34 -2.47
C GLY A 21 -10.05 -3.84 -1.60
N ASP A 22 -10.68 -4.76 -0.87
CA ASP A 22 -11.96 -4.55 -0.17
C ASP A 22 -11.86 -4.60 1.37
N ARG A 23 -10.65 -4.70 1.93
CA ARG A 23 -10.42 -4.88 3.38
C ARG A 23 -10.08 -3.59 4.11
N VAL A 24 -10.90 -2.54 3.94
CA VAL A 24 -10.65 -1.24 4.58
C VAL A 24 -10.61 -1.34 6.12
N ALA A 25 -11.34 -2.29 6.71
CA ALA A 25 -11.34 -2.53 8.14
C ALA A 25 -9.93 -2.86 8.68
N ASP A 26 -9.03 -3.42 7.86
CA ASP A 26 -7.65 -3.73 8.27
C ASP A 26 -6.77 -2.47 8.40
N VAL A 27 -7.19 -1.36 7.78
CA VAL A 27 -6.46 -0.08 7.81
C VAL A 27 -6.79 0.72 9.07
N ILE A 28 -8.09 0.91 9.38
CA ILE A 28 -8.54 1.76 10.49
C ILE A 28 -8.98 0.98 11.73
N GLY A 29 -9.41 -0.28 11.56
CA GLY A 29 -9.91 -1.13 12.64
C GLY A 29 -8.92 -1.31 13.79
N PRO A 30 -7.61 -1.53 13.54
CA PRO A 30 -6.62 -1.60 14.62
C PRO A 30 -6.57 -0.35 15.50
N LEU A 31 -6.62 0.86 14.91
CA LEU A 31 -6.61 2.11 15.67
C LEU A 31 -7.80 2.20 16.64
N ILE A 32 -8.99 1.83 16.15
CA ILE A 32 -10.24 1.90 16.92
C ILE A 32 -10.29 0.78 17.97
N HIS A 33 -10.05 -0.46 17.57
CA HIS A 33 -10.35 -1.63 18.41
C HIS A 33 -9.19 -2.08 19.29
N LEU A 34 -7.94 -1.87 18.87
CA LEU A 34 -6.76 -2.25 19.66
C LEU A 34 -6.23 -1.06 20.47
N PHE A 35 -6.20 0.13 19.87
CA PHE A 35 -5.63 1.31 20.50
C PHE A 35 -6.66 2.25 21.13
N GLY A 36 -7.96 2.08 20.81
CA GLY A 36 -9.05 2.86 21.42
C GLY A 36 -9.11 4.30 20.93
N TRP A 37 -8.66 4.57 19.70
CA TRP A 37 -8.73 5.90 19.11
C TRP A 37 -10.21 6.30 18.92
N LYS A 38 -10.49 7.59 19.09
CA LYS A 38 -11.85 8.12 18.90
C LYS A 38 -12.17 8.10 17.42
N HIS A 39 -13.42 7.83 17.06
CA HIS A 39 -13.82 7.86 15.66
C HIS A 39 -15.24 8.41 15.49
N GLU A 40 -15.45 9.02 14.34
CA GLU A 40 -16.75 9.44 13.83
C GLU A 40 -16.99 8.71 12.51
N HIS A 41 -18.23 8.27 12.27
CA HIS A 41 -18.59 7.57 11.05
C HIS A 41 -19.89 8.14 10.49
N ASP A 42 -19.82 8.64 9.26
CA ASP A 42 -20.98 9.03 8.48
C ASP A 42 -21.44 7.84 7.62
N ALA A 43 -22.52 7.20 8.05
CA ALA A 43 -23.09 6.05 7.35
C ALA A 43 -23.64 6.38 5.95
N ALA A 44 -23.94 7.65 5.64
CA ALA A 44 -24.46 8.04 4.33
C ALA A 44 -23.35 8.10 3.27
N THR A 45 -22.16 8.54 3.67
CA THR A 45 -21.01 8.69 2.77
C THR A 45 -19.97 7.58 2.92
N GLY A 46 -20.02 6.81 4.01
CA GLY A 46 -18.99 5.86 4.42
C GLY A 46 -17.71 6.54 4.91
N HIS A 47 -17.75 7.86 5.16
CA HIS A 47 -16.63 8.62 5.67
C HIS A 47 -16.35 8.26 7.13
N VAL A 48 -15.08 8.09 7.47
CA VAL A 48 -14.64 7.80 8.83
C VAL A 48 -13.49 8.73 9.19
N ALA A 49 -13.65 9.50 10.26
CA ALA A 49 -12.57 10.25 10.88
C ALA A 49 -12.11 9.51 12.15
N VAL A 50 -10.81 9.41 12.37
CA VAL A 50 -10.22 8.75 13.55
C VAL A 50 -9.15 9.65 14.15
N ASP A 51 -9.26 9.95 15.45
CA ASP A 51 -8.37 10.86 16.17
C ASP A 51 -7.54 10.11 17.21
N SER A 52 -6.27 10.47 17.31
CA SER A 52 -5.42 9.96 18.38
C SER A 52 -5.89 10.44 19.76
N PRO A 53 -5.55 9.71 20.84
CA PRO A 53 -5.98 10.07 22.20
C PRO A 53 -5.54 11.47 22.66
N ASP A 54 -4.39 11.93 22.18
CA ASP A 54 -3.80 13.25 22.44
C ASP A 54 -4.22 14.32 21.42
N ALA A 55 -5.05 13.96 20.44
CA ALA A 55 -5.53 14.83 19.35
C ALA A 55 -4.41 15.47 18.52
N SER A 56 -3.24 14.82 18.42
CA SER A 56 -2.12 15.26 17.59
C SER A 56 -2.16 14.67 16.18
N LEU A 57 -2.75 13.47 16.01
CA LEU A 57 -2.92 12.76 14.73
C LEU A 57 -4.38 12.58 14.35
N PHE A 58 -4.65 12.75 13.06
CA PHE A 58 -5.96 12.62 12.43
C PHE A 58 -5.83 11.67 11.25
N VAL A 59 -6.71 10.67 11.17
CA VAL A 59 -6.84 9.77 10.03
C VAL A 59 -8.22 9.96 9.43
N ASP A 60 -8.25 10.50 8.22
CA ASP A 60 -9.46 10.80 7.47
C ASP A 60 -9.63 9.78 6.33
N PHE A 61 -10.67 8.95 6.39
CA PHE A 61 -11.04 8.02 5.32
C PHE A 61 -12.27 8.56 4.58
N ALA A 62 -12.06 9.04 3.36
CA ALA A 62 -13.07 9.66 2.51
C ALA A 62 -13.27 8.87 1.20
N PRO A 63 -14.08 7.80 1.21
CA PRO A 63 -14.23 6.90 0.05
C PRO A 63 -14.89 7.57 -1.15
N LEU A 64 -15.55 8.72 -0.97
CA LEU A 64 -16.22 9.48 -2.03
C LEU A 64 -15.48 10.77 -2.43
N HIS A 65 -14.27 11.01 -1.93
CA HIS A 65 -13.54 12.25 -2.21
C HIS A 65 -13.36 12.50 -3.73
N PRO A 66 -13.64 13.71 -4.24
CA PRO A 66 -13.65 14.00 -5.68
C PRO A 66 -12.29 13.83 -6.37
N ARG A 67 -11.18 14.00 -5.64
CA ARG A 67 -9.82 13.89 -6.19
C ARG A 67 -9.27 12.47 -6.17
N GLY A 68 -10.07 11.47 -5.79
CA GLY A 68 -9.61 10.08 -5.68
C GLY A 68 -8.62 9.80 -4.54
N GLN A 69 -8.32 10.80 -3.70
CA GLN A 69 -7.63 10.65 -2.42
C GLN A 69 -8.63 10.11 -1.41
N TRP A 70 -8.43 8.91 -0.90
CA TRP A 70 -9.43 8.28 -0.02
C TRP A 70 -8.98 8.10 1.41
N LEU A 71 -7.71 8.32 1.70
CA LEU A 71 -7.19 8.30 3.05
C LEU A 71 -6.10 9.35 3.21
N THR A 72 -6.21 10.15 4.26
CA THR A 72 -5.22 11.13 4.66
C THR A 72 -4.86 10.91 6.12
N VAL A 73 -3.58 10.97 6.44
CA VAL A 73 -3.05 10.97 7.80
C VAL A 73 -2.36 12.30 8.00
N ALA A 74 -2.75 13.07 9.00
CA ALA A 74 -2.17 14.36 9.29
C ALA A 74 -1.75 14.46 10.76
N HIS A 75 -0.61 15.08 11.01
CA HIS A 75 -0.15 15.49 12.34
C HIS A 75 -0.12 17.01 12.44
N HIS A 76 -0.44 17.56 13.60
CA HIS A 76 -0.48 19.01 13.75
C HIS A 76 0.87 19.66 14.11
N GLU A 77 1.71 19.05 14.95
CA GLU A 77 2.94 19.72 15.43
C GLU A 77 4.10 18.74 15.72
N PRO A 78 5.12 18.61 14.85
CA PRO A 78 5.27 19.33 13.58
C PRO A 78 4.22 18.90 12.56
N TYR A 79 3.84 19.81 11.67
CA TYR A 79 2.86 19.50 10.64
C TYR A 79 3.44 18.51 9.63
N TRP A 80 2.77 17.38 9.42
CA TRP A 80 3.05 16.52 8.28
C TRP A 80 1.78 15.84 7.80
N GLU A 81 1.76 15.46 6.53
CA GLU A 81 0.63 14.79 5.90
C GLU A 81 1.10 13.64 5.00
N ALA A 82 0.41 12.50 5.11
CA ALA A 82 0.49 11.40 4.18
C ALA A 82 -0.87 11.19 3.53
N THR A 83 -0.93 11.21 2.21
CA THR A 83 -2.18 11.05 1.45
C THR A 83 -2.09 9.86 0.50
N PHE A 84 -3.15 9.06 0.44
CA PHE A 84 -3.22 7.84 -0.34
C PHE A 84 -4.40 7.86 -1.32
N SER A 85 -4.18 7.36 -2.53
CA SER A 85 -5.23 7.21 -3.54
C SER A 85 -6.07 5.94 -3.37
N ARG A 86 -7.24 5.90 -4.01
CA ARG A 86 -8.08 4.68 -4.13
C ARG A 86 -7.42 3.49 -4.83
N GLN A 87 -6.28 3.70 -5.49
CA GLN A 87 -5.55 2.62 -6.17
C GLN A 87 -4.45 2.02 -5.29
N THR A 88 -4.19 2.63 -4.14
CA THR A 88 -3.11 2.24 -3.24
C THR A 88 -3.46 0.94 -2.53
N PRO A 89 -2.62 -0.10 -2.62
CA PRO A 89 -2.86 -1.36 -1.92
C PRO A 89 -3.10 -1.14 -0.43
N LEU A 90 -4.24 -1.60 0.08
CA LEU A 90 -4.64 -1.38 1.48
C LEU A 90 -3.62 -1.96 2.47
N GLU A 91 -2.86 -2.98 2.09
CA GLU A 91 -1.83 -3.56 2.96
C GLU A 91 -0.65 -2.61 3.20
N ALA A 92 -0.34 -1.72 2.23
CA ALA A 92 0.68 -0.69 2.40
C ALA A 92 0.15 0.48 3.22
N VAL A 93 -1.12 0.85 3.03
CA VAL A 93 -1.78 1.87 3.85
C VAL A 93 -1.92 1.39 5.30
N ALA A 94 -2.30 0.13 5.52
CA ALA A 94 -2.40 -0.50 6.83
C ALA A 94 -1.06 -0.49 7.57
N ALA A 95 0.06 -0.72 6.87
CA ALA A 95 1.40 -0.66 7.47
C ALA A 95 1.74 0.74 8.01
N VAL A 96 1.23 1.79 7.36
CA VAL A 96 1.38 3.18 7.84
C VAL A 96 0.48 3.41 9.04
N THR A 97 -0.82 3.14 8.91
CA THR A 97 -1.80 3.46 9.97
C THR A 97 -1.53 2.67 11.25
N GLN A 98 -1.16 1.40 11.14
CA GLN A 98 -0.87 0.56 12.32
C GLN A 98 0.42 1.00 13.04
N ALA A 99 1.35 1.69 12.36
CA ALA A 99 2.57 2.21 12.98
C ALA A 99 2.36 3.53 13.77
N LEU A 100 1.24 4.23 13.54
CA LEU A 100 0.97 5.53 14.16
C LEU A 100 0.94 5.51 15.70
N PRO A 101 0.35 4.52 16.39
CA PRO A 101 0.38 4.48 17.85
C PRO A 101 1.81 4.44 18.42
N GLN A 102 2.70 3.66 17.79
CA GLN A 102 4.11 3.59 18.22
C GLN A 102 4.85 4.91 17.98
N LEU A 103 4.52 5.63 16.90
CA LEU A 103 5.05 6.98 16.66
C LEU A 103 4.64 7.97 17.77
N LEU A 104 3.44 7.81 18.34
CA LEU A 104 2.96 8.57 19.49
C LEU A 104 3.45 8.02 20.85
N GLY A 105 4.34 7.03 20.85
CA GLY A 105 4.88 6.42 22.07
C GLY A 105 3.99 5.34 22.70
N ASP A 106 2.90 4.93 22.06
CA ASP A 106 2.08 3.80 22.50
C ASP A 106 2.65 2.48 21.97
N ALA A 107 3.44 1.81 22.81
CA ALA A 107 4.11 0.56 22.47
C ALA A 107 3.23 -0.70 22.65
N ARG A 108 1.92 -0.56 22.92
CA ARG A 108 1.02 -1.71 22.96
C ARG A 108 1.05 -2.43 21.60
N HIS A 109 1.09 -3.76 21.61
CA HIS A 109 1.09 -4.59 20.40
C HIS A 109 2.29 -4.38 19.44
N ALA A 110 3.37 -3.70 19.86
CA ALA A 110 4.56 -3.50 19.04
C ALA A 110 5.21 -4.82 18.57
N ASP A 111 5.02 -5.91 19.33
CA ASP A 111 5.44 -7.27 18.95
C ASP A 111 4.72 -7.81 17.71
N ARG A 112 3.52 -7.29 17.40
CA ARG A 112 2.66 -7.73 16.29
C ARG A 112 2.64 -6.75 15.13
N ILE A 113 3.07 -5.51 15.37
CA ILE A 113 3.10 -4.43 14.39
C ILE A 113 4.55 -3.96 14.24
N PRO A 114 5.40 -4.71 13.52
CA PRO A 114 6.79 -4.33 13.37
C PRO A 114 6.91 -3.06 12.52
N ILE A 115 7.74 -2.12 12.98
CA ILE A 115 8.22 -0.99 12.18
C ILE A 115 9.60 -1.36 11.65
N THR A 116 9.78 -1.30 10.34
CA THR A 116 11.07 -1.62 9.73
C THR A 116 12.06 -0.47 9.92
N ASP A 117 13.25 -0.80 10.41
CA ASP A 117 14.41 0.11 10.44
C ASP A 117 15.28 0.00 9.17
N MET A 118 15.01 -1.00 8.33
CA MET A 118 15.75 -1.22 7.08
C MET A 118 15.70 0.01 6.16
N PRO A 119 16.85 0.49 5.65
CA PRO A 119 16.90 1.59 4.68
C PRO A 119 16.14 1.27 3.39
N LEU A 120 15.59 2.31 2.76
CA LEU A 120 14.80 2.17 1.52
C LEU A 120 15.59 1.50 0.37
N ASP A 121 16.86 1.83 0.20
CA ASP A 121 17.69 1.22 -0.85
C ASP A 121 17.89 -0.29 -0.63
N GLN A 122 18.01 -0.71 0.64
CA GLN A 122 18.12 -2.12 1.00
C GLN A 122 16.78 -2.85 0.81
N LEU A 123 15.66 -2.22 1.18
CA LEU A 123 14.31 -2.73 0.87
C LEU A 123 14.10 -2.88 -0.64
N ALA A 124 14.60 -1.93 -1.44
CA ALA A 124 14.53 -1.99 -2.89
C ALA A 124 15.33 -3.17 -3.42
N GLU A 125 16.59 -3.33 -3.00
CA GLU A 125 17.46 -4.44 -3.40
C GLU A 125 16.83 -5.81 -3.08
N LEU A 126 16.31 -6.00 -1.86
CA LEU A 126 15.66 -7.25 -1.45
C LEU A 126 14.46 -7.64 -2.31
N ASN A 127 13.77 -6.65 -2.88
CA ASN A 127 12.59 -6.87 -3.72
C ASN A 127 12.90 -6.70 -5.23
N ASN A 128 14.19 -6.64 -5.61
CA ASN A 128 14.68 -6.46 -6.98
C ASN A 128 14.29 -5.12 -7.64
N TRP A 129 13.95 -4.11 -6.85
CA TRP A 129 13.77 -2.74 -7.35
C TRP A 129 15.15 -2.10 -7.56
N SER A 130 15.24 -1.21 -8.54
CA SER A 130 16.45 -0.41 -8.76
C SER A 130 16.40 0.89 -7.95
N ALA A 131 17.53 1.31 -7.42
CA ALA A 131 17.68 2.59 -6.71
C ALA A 131 18.65 3.48 -7.50
N LYS A 132 18.21 4.66 -7.91
CA LYS A 132 19.04 5.63 -8.65
C LYS A 132 18.55 7.06 -8.43
N ASP A 133 19.46 7.97 -8.08
CA ASP A 133 19.21 9.41 -7.98
C ASP A 133 17.95 9.76 -7.15
N GLY A 134 17.78 9.14 -5.98
CA GLY A 134 16.62 9.35 -5.11
C GLY A 134 15.31 8.74 -5.64
N THR A 135 15.37 7.91 -6.67
CA THR A 135 14.22 7.20 -7.24
C THR A 135 14.38 5.70 -7.12
N LEU A 136 13.39 5.03 -6.54
CA LEU A 136 13.28 3.58 -6.48
C LEU A 136 12.27 3.12 -7.53
N THR A 137 12.65 2.20 -8.42
CA THR A 137 11.81 1.78 -9.55
C THR A 137 11.60 0.28 -9.55
N SER A 138 10.35 -0.14 -9.78
CA SER A 138 9.97 -1.55 -9.84
C SER A 138 10.64 -2.29 -11.00
N PRO A 139 10.80 -3.63 -10.92
CA PRO A 139 11.45 -4.42 -11.98
C PRO A 139 10.81 -4.30 -13.36
N ASP A 140 9.51 -3.99 -13.41
CA ASP A 140 8.72 -3.80 -14.63
C ASP A 140 8.57 -2.32 -15.04
N LEU A 141 9.20 -1.40 -14.31
CA LEU A 141 9.18 0.05 -14.52
C LEU A 141 7.79 0.69 -14.39
N TYR A 142 6.80 -0.01 -13.83
CA TYR A 142 5.44 0.48 -13.70
C TYR A 142 5.19 1.29 -12.43
N CYS A 143 5.99 1.08 -11.39
CA CYS A 143 5.87 1.78 -10.13
C CYS A 143 7.20 2.43 -9.75
N ARG A 144 7.15 3.66 -9.25
CA ARG A 144 8.32 4.35 -8.71
C ARG A 144 8.01 5.07 -7.40
N LEU A 145 8.96 5.08 -6.47
CA LEU A 145 9.00 5.98 -5.33
C LEU A 145 10.07 7.03 -5.62
N GLN A 146 9.70 8.31 -5.62
CA GLN A 146 10.62 9.42 -5.84
C GLN A 146 10.78 10.22 -4.54
N HIS A 147 12.02 10.58 -4.22
CA HIS A 147 12.39 11.44 -3.10
C HIS A 147 12.90 12.79 -3.61
N THR A 148 12.24 13.86 -3.21
CA THR A 148 12.58 15.26 -3.49
C THR A 148 12.57 16.06 -2.19
N PRO A 149 13.63 15.97 -1.36
CA PRO A 149 13.62 16.47 0.03
C PRO A 149 13.41 17.99 0.17
N ASP A 150 13.66 18.75 -0.90
CA ASP A 150 13.50 20.22 -0.93
C ASP A 150 12.09 20.67 -1.35
N GLN A 151 11.14 19.74 -1.49
CA GLN A 151 9.75 20.02 -1.88
C GLN A 151 8.81 19.79 -0.70
N GLU A 152 7.68 20.51 -0.68
CA GLU A 152 6.62 20.32 0.32
C GLU A 152 6.15 18.86 0.35
N ILE A 153 5.93 18.28 -0.83
CA ILE A 153 5.76 16.83 -1.02
C ILE A 153 7.15 16.24 -1.24
N ALA A 154 7.76 15.74 -0.17
CA ALA A 154 9.11 15.17 -0.24
C ALA A 154 9.12 13.78 -0.87
N TRP A 155 8.05 13.00 -0.72
CA TRP A 155 7.97 11.65 -1.28
C TRP A 155 6.71 11.47 -2.09
N GLN A 156 6.85 10.85 -3.27
CA GLN A 156 5.74 10.57 -4.17
C GLN A 156 5.89 9.17 -4.76
N VAL A 157 4.79 8.41 -4.71
CA VAL A 157 4.73 7.06 -5.27
C VAL A 157 3.83 7.09 -6.48
N GLU A 158 4.40 6.83 -7.64
CA GLU A 158 3.72 6.94 -8.91
C GLU A 158 3.60 5.60 -9.60
N HIS A 159 2.54 5.48 -10.37
CA HIS A 159 2.23 4.27 -11.08
C HIS A 159 1.80 4.61 -12.51
N VAL A 160 2.41 3.98 -13.50
CA VAL A 160 2.21 4.32 -14.93
C VAL A 160 0.73 4.24 -15.34
N TYR A 161 -0.04 3.34 -14.75
CA TYR A 161 -1.47 3.20 -15.07
C TYR A 161 -2.42 4.16 -14.34
N TYR A 162 -1.95 4.94 -13.37
CA TYR A 162 -2.78 5.87 -12.59
C TYR A 162 -2.37 7.31 -12.89
N GLU A 163 -2.28 7.64 -14.18
CA GLU A 163 -1.84 8.96 -14.64
C GLU A 163 -2.66 10.07 -13.98
N GLY A 164 -1.96 11.05 -13.39
CA GLY A 164 -2.54 12.23 -12.76
C GLY A 164 -2.90 12.09 -11.27
N THR A 165 -2.72 10.91 -10.64
CA THR A 165 -2.87 10.79 -9.18
C THR A 165 -1.86 9.79 -8.61
N PRO A 166 -0.91 10.24 -7.77
CA PRO A 166 0.04 9.35 -7.09
C PRO A 166 -0.68 8.32 -6.23
N LEU A 167 -0.10 7.14 -6.08
CA LEU A 167 -0.54 6.17 -5.09
C LEU A 167 -0.41 6.73 -3.68
N ALA A 168 0.73 7.35 -3.38
CA ALA A 168 0.96 7.97 -2.09
C ALA A 168 1.78 9.24 -2.23
N THR A 169 1.52 10.22 -1.38
CA THR A 169 2.36 11.39 -1.19
C THR A 169 2.64 11.56 0.29
N PHE A 170 3.85 11.97 0.64
CA PHE A 170 4.25 12.28 2.02
C PHE A 170 4.94 13.64 2.04
N THR A 171 4.54 14.51 2.96
CA THR A 171 5.17 15.82 3.11
C THR A 171 6.55 15.73 3.75
N GLN A 172 7.34 16.80 3.64
CA GLN A 172 8.72 16.88 4.10
C GLN A 172 8.97 16.40 5.53
N ASP A 173 8.10 16.76 6.47
CA ASP A 173 8.25 16.42 7.89
C ASP A 173 7.66 15.05 8.26
N THR A 174 7.19 14.28 7.28
CA THR A 174 6.67 12.93 7.53
C THR A 174 7.78 12.04 8.07
N PRO A 175 7.58 11.36 9.22
CA PRO A 175 8.57 10.43 9.76
C PRO A 175 8.96 9.35 8.75
N GLU A 176 10.27 9.24 8.48
CA GLU A 176 10.80 8.34 7.44
C GLU A 176 10.42 6.87 7.68
N CYS A 177 10.22 6.45 8.94
CA CYS A 177 9.76 5.10 9.27
C CYS A 177 8.38 4.77 8.67
N LEU A 178 7.49 5.75 8.50
CA LEU A 178 6.20 5.56 7.83
C LEU A 178 6.40 5.30 6.33
N VAL A 179 7.30 6.04 5.69
CA VAL A 179 7.66 5.84 4.27
C VAL A 179 8.29 4.47 4.07
N ARG A 180 9.20 4.05 4.96
CA ARG A 180 9.82 2.72 4.95
C ARG A 180 8.80 1.60 5.11
N ASN A 181 7.88 1.71 6.08
CA ASN A 181 6.81 0.72 6.28
C ASN A 181 5.88 0.62 5.06
N PHE A 182 5.47 1.77 4.52
CA PHE A 182 4.69 1.82 3.29
C PHE A 182 5.40 1.08 2.15
N PHE A 183 6.67 1.42 1.91
CA PHE A 183 7.46 0.86 0.81
C PHE A 183 7.74 -0.64 0.98
N ALA A 184 8.07 -1.09 2.20
CA ALA A 184 8.28 -2.50 2.51
C ALA A 184 7.03 -3.34 2.17
N HIS A 185 5.83 -2.80 2.48
CA HIS A 185 4.59 -3.47 2.15
C HIS A 185 4.20 -3.32 0.67
N LEU A 186 4.49 -2.20 0.03
CA LEU A 186 4.22 -2.01 -1.40
C LEU A 186 5.02 -2.98 -2.28
N THR A 187 6.28 -3.20 -1.91
CA THR A 187 7.24 -4.01 -2.67
C THR A 187 7.17 -5.50 -2.36
N ALA A 188 6.46 -5.88 -1.30
CA ALA A 188 6.33 -7.26 -0.85
C ALA A 188 5.89 -8.21 -1.98
N LEU A 189 6.65 -9.30 -2.14
CA LEU A 189 6.42 -10.32 -3.17
C LEU A 189 5.22 -11.22 -2.88
N MET A 190 4.78 -11.29 -1.62
CA MET A 190 3.65 -12.12 -1.23
C MET A 190 2.37 -11.62 -1.90
N ALA A 191 1.71 -12.54 -2.61
CA ALA A 191 0.48 -12.25 -3.30
C ALA A 191 -0.63 -11.88 -2.33
N VAL A 192 -1.51 -11.01 -2.80
CA VAL A 192 -2.65 -10.53 -2.04
C VAL A 192 -3.95 -10.98 -2.69
N GLU A 193 -4.93 -11.29 -1.86
CA GLU A 193 -6.24 -11.69 -2.32
C GLU A 193 -7.03 -10.46 -2.76
N ARG A 194 -7.71 -10.57 -3.91
CA ARG A 194 -8.60 -9.54 -4.45
C ARG A 194 -9.88 -10.18 -4.99
N VAL A 195 -10.98 -9.43 -4.97
CA VAL A 195 -12.08 -9.71 -5.91
C VAL A 195 -11.60 -9.29 -7.30
N PHE A 196 -11.85 -10.12 -8.32
CA PHE A 196 -11.34 -9.85 -9.66
C PHE A 196 -11.86 -8.50 -10.21
N SER A 197 -13.08 -8.10 -9.83
CA SER A 197 -13.69 -6.79 -10.10
C SER A 197 -12.93 -5.58 -9.56
N ASP A 198 -12.11 -5.76 -8.53
CA ASP A 198 -11.44 -4.67 -7.82
C ASP A 198 -10.01 -4.47 -8.33
N ILE A 199 -9.52 -5.41 -9.15
CA ILE A 199 -8.20 -5.31 -9.77
C ILE A 199 -8.26 -4.24 -10.86
N PRO A 200 -7.30 -3.33 -10.96
CA PRO A 200 -7.27 -2.33 -12.02
C PRO A 200 -7.31 -2.97 -13.42
N LEU A 201 -8.09 -2.42 -14.35
CA LEU A 201 -8.26 -3.01 -15.70
C LEU A 201 -6.93 -3.16 -16.44
N SER A 202 -6.04 -2.18 -16.30
CA SER A 202 -4.68 -2.22 -16.81
C SER A 202 -3.89 -3.42 -16.27
N THR A 203 -4.03 -3.72 -14.98
CA THR A 203 -3.44 -4.91 -14.36
C THR A 203 -4.02 -6.21 -14.92
N ARG A 204 -5.35 -6.29 -15.12
CA ARG A 204 -6.01 -7.50 -15.65
C ARG A 204 -5.57 -7.86 -17.07
N HIS A 205 -5.15 -6.86 -17.84
CA HIS A 205 -4.69 -7.04 -19.23
C HIS A 205 -3.16 -6.92 -19.38
N GLY A 206 -2.47 -6.50 -18.32
CA GLY A 206 -1.02 -6.35 -18.30
C GLY A 206 -0.31 -7.69 -18.13
N ASN A 207 0.86 -7.82 -18.75
CA ASN A 207 1.66 -9.05 -18.64
C ASN A 207 2.49 -9.10 -17.35
N SER A 208 2.63 -7.99 -16.62
CA SER A 208 3.50 -7.89 -15.44
C SER A 208 2.89 -8.50 -14.19
N ALA A 209 1.58 -8.36 -13.98
CA ALA A 209 0.93 -8.99 -12.86
C ALA A 209 0.71 -10.49 -13.09
N LEU A 210 0.89 -11.29 -12.06
CA LEU A 210 0.46 -12.68 -11.99
C LEU A 210 -0.88 -12.72 -11.26
N ILE A 211 -1.87 -13.38 -11.86
CA ILE A 211 -3.20 -13.57 -11.28
C ILE A 211 -3.51 -15.06 -11.30
N THR A 212 -3.74 -15.65 -10.14
CA THR A 212 -4.11 -17.07 -10.00
C THR A 212 -5.41 -17.21 -9.21
N PRO A 213 -6.23 -18.25 -9.46
CA PRO A 213 -7.47 -18.44 -8.70
C PRO A 213 -7.20 -18.76 -7.22
N VAL A 214 -8.11 -18.34 -6.34
CA VAL A 214 -8.16 -18.78 -4.93
C VAL A 214 -8.92 -20.11 -4.81
N ARG A 215 -10.02 -20.26 -5.54
CA ARG A 215 -10.82 -21.50 -5.55
C ARG A 215 -10.28 -22.49 -6.57
N GLY A 216 -10.32 -23.77 -6.23
CA GLY A 216 -9.91 -24.85 -7.14
C GLY A 216 -8.41 -25.15 -7.14
N SER A 217 -7.59 -24.44 -6.35
CA SER A 217 -6.23 -24.89 -6.06
C SER A 217 -6.31 -26.11 -5.15
N GLY A 218 -5.72 -27.25 -5.57
CA GLY A 218 -5.63 -28.46 -4.72
C GLY A 218 -4.73 -28.28 -3.47
N VAL A 219 -4.17 -27.08 -3.29
CA VAL A 219 -3.27 -26.65 -2.21
C VAL A 219 -3.63 -25.23 -1.75
N ASN A 220 -2.99 -24.75 -0.67
CA ASN A 220 -3.14 -23.36 -0.21
C ASN A 220 -2.91 -22.36 -1.37
N PRO A 221 -3.80 -21.36 -1.57
CA PRO A 221 -3.70 -20.39 -2.66
C PRO A 221 -2.36 -19.64 -2.76
N GLN A 222 -1.72 -19.34 -1.62
CA GLN A 222 -0.40 -18.70 -1.60
C GLN A 222 0.68 -19.62 -2.15
N ILE A 223 0.63 -20.92 -1.80
CA ILE A 223 1.57 -21.92 -2.31
C ILE A 223 1.36 -22.12 -3.81
N HIS A 224 0.09 -22.23 -4.24
CA HIS A 224 -0.23 -22.32 -5.66
C HIS A 224 0.29 -21.12 -6.45
N HIS A 225 0.10 -19.90 -5.92
CA HIS A 225 0.59 -18.69 -6.55
C HIS A 225 2.12 -18.64 -6.61
N ALA A 226 2.81 -19.01 -5.53
CA ALA A 226 4.27 -19.05 -5.49
C ALA A 226 4.85 -20.04 -6.52
N LEU A 227 4.22 -21.22 -6.69
CA LEU A 227 4.62 -22.17 -7.72
C LEU A 227 4.44 -21.58 -9.12
N ALA A 228 3.30 -20.94 -9.40
CA ALA A 228 3.06 -20.27 -10.68
C ALA A 228 4.04 -19.10 -10.96
N GLN A 229 4.56 -18.46 -9.91
CA GLN A 229 5.58 -17.43 -10.02
C GLN A 229 6.94 -17.99 -10.43
N LEU A 230 7.31 -19.19 -9.95
CA LEU A 230 8.55 -19.87 -10.34
C LEU A 230 8.55 -20.31 -11.81
N ASP A 231 7.38 -20.64 -12.35
CA ASP A 231 7.23 -21.06 -13.75
C ASP A 231 7.29 -19.88 -14.74
N ARG A 232 7.31 -18.63 -14.25
CA ARG A 232 7.46 -17.47 -15.14
C ARG A 232 8.90 -17.37 -15.66
N PRO A 233 9.10 -17.23 -16.98
CA PRO A 233 10.43 -16.99 -17.51
C PRO A 233 10.99 -15.69 -16.92
N ASP A 234 12.23 -15.77 -16.45
CA ASP A 234 13.02 -14.65 -15.96
C ASP A 234 13.00 -13.56 -17.05
N ARG A 235 12.36 -12.41 -16.77
CA ARG A 235 12.20 -11.37 -17.78
C ARG A 235 13.57 -10.79 -18.15
N PRO A 236 13.83 -10.51 -19.45
CA PRO A 236 15.10 -9.95 -19.89
C PRO A 236 15.19 -8.48 -19.51
N GLY A 237 15.54 -8.22 -18.25
CA GLY A 237 16.03 -6.93 -17.72
C GLY A 237 17.40 -7.05 -17.05
N ARG A 238 17.93 -8.28 -16.93
CA ARG A 238 19.32 -8.58 -16.54
C ARG A 238 20.30 -8.08 -17.61
N ARG A 239 20.57 -6.77 -17.65
CA ARG A 239 21.88 -6.29 -18.10
C ARG A 239 22.53 -5.55 -16.94
N ARG A 240 23.66 -6.14 -16.55
CA ARG A 240 24.65 -5.63 -15.60
C ARG A 240 25.11 -4.23 -15.97
#